data_AF-A0A9E1V3L0-F1
#
_entry.id   AF-A0A9E1V3L0-F1
#
_cell.length_a   1.000
_cell.length_b   1.000
_cell.length_c   1.000
_cell.angle_alpha   90.00
_cell.angle_beta   90.00
_cell.angle_gamma   90.00
#
_symmetry.space_group_name_H-M   'P 1'
#
loop_
_entity.id
_entity.type
_entity.pdbx_description
1 polymer ?
#
loop_
_entity_poly.entity_id
_entity_poly.type
_entity_poly.pdbx_seq_one_letter_code
_entity_poly.pdbx_strand_id
1 'polypeptide(L)'
;MTGRQTVSGAENGYTVFRGLEDAGVPGRKLAAALGVTPSTYSKWRSGHMRIPASRLVLLTLVLAERLETLETAPRRTDPRFMAHLKTLRRSLDYQESLNRKLAPEDVQEGSRLFRRWWMNNNADQVSVASNKDMAVGELSL
;
A
#
# COMPACT_ATOMS: atom_id res chain seq x y z
N MET A 1 -1.97 16.88 28.09
CA MET A 1 -2.25 15.43 27.97
C MET A 1 -3.18 15.23 26.79
N THR A 2 -2.64 15.01 25.58
CA THR A 2 -3.42 14.87 24.35
C THR A 2 -3.78 13.40 24.15
N GLY A 3 -5.05 13.07 24.35
CA GLY A 3 -5.59 11.73 24.10
C GLY A 3 -5.53 11.41 22.61
N ARG A 4 -4.72 10.41 22.26
CA ARG A 4 -4.56 9.90 20.89
C ARG A 4 -5.90 9.29 20.45
N GLN A 5 -6.62 9.96 19.54
CA GLN A 5 -7.94 9.49 19.08
C GLN A 5 -7.80 8.12 18.39
N THR A 6 -8.59 7.17 18.88
CA THR A 6 -8.56 5.76 18.48
C THR A 6 -9.65 5.48 17.46
N VAL A 7 -9.29 4.95 16.29
CA VAL A 7 -10.28 4.41 15.34
C VAL A 7 -10.55 2.95 15.70
N SER A 8 -11.75 2.66 16.19
CA SER A 8 -12.21 1.29 16.48
C SER A 8 -12.58 0.59 15.16
N GLY A 9 -11.61 -0.11 14.56
CA GLY A 9 -11.82 -1.01 13.41
C GLY A 9 -11.71 -2.50 13.80
N ALA A 10 -11.97 -2.84 15.06
CA ALA A 10 -11.48 -4.08 15.66
C ALA A 10 -12.28 -5.36 15.32
N GLU A 11 -13.44 -5.29 14.68
CA GLU A 11 -14.28 -6.49 14.50
C GLU A 11 -14.15 -7.16 13.13
N ASN A 12 -13.53 -6.53 12.14
CA ASN A 12 -13.14 -7.16 10.88
C ASN A 12 -11.89 -6.44 10.37
N GLY A 13 -10.76 -7.15 10.26
CA GLY A 13 -9.44 -6.57 9.95
C GLY A 13 -9.47 -5.50 8.85
N TYR A 14 -8.66 -4.46 9.01
CA TYR A 14 -8.64 -3.28 8.14
C TYR A 14 -8.70 -3.66 6.65
N THR A 15 -9.67 -3.12 5.91
CA THR A 15 -9.91 -3.44 4.49
C THR A 15 -8.68 -3.18 3.62
N VAL A 16 -7.80 -2.28 4.04
CA VAL A 16 -6.53 -1.97 3.38
C VAL A 16 -5.62 -3.19 3.25
N PHE A 17 -5.60 -4.11 4.21
CA PHE A 17 -4.78 -5.32 4.10
C PHE A 17 -5.28 -6.24 3.00
N ARG A 18 -6.60 -6.46 2.94
CA ARG A 18 -7.23 -7.24 1.89
C ARG A 18 -7.08 -6.58 0.53
N GLY A 19 -7.31 -5.27 0.45
CA GLY A 19 -7.13 -4.50 -0.79
C GLY A 19 -5.69 -4.58 -1.32
N LEU A 20 -4.69 -4.53 -0.45
CA LEU A 20 -3.28 -4.65 -0.86
C LEU A 20 -2.92 -6.06 -1.33
N GLU A 21 -3.45 -7.09 -0.67
CA GLU A 21 -3.28 -8.49 -1.10
C GLU A 21 -3.94 -8.73 -2.46
N ASP A 22 -5.19 -8.29 -2.61
CA ASP A 22 -5.95 -8.36 -3.85
C ASP A 22 -5.25 -7.57 -4.98
N ALA A 23 -4.64 -6.41 -4.67
CA ALA A 23 -3.84 -5.63 -5.61
C ALA A 23 -2.45 -6.24 -5.92
N GLY A 24 -2.15 -7.44 -5.41
CA GLY A 24 -0.90 -8.16 -5.69
C GLY A 24 0.31 -7.61 -4.95
N VAL A 25 0.13 -6.85 -3.88
CA VAL A 25 1.23 -6.33 -3.06
C VAL A 25 1.60 -7.34 -1.98
N PRO A 26 2.76 -8.01 -2.06
CA PRO A 26 3.08 -9.08 -1.14
C PRO A 26 3.38 -8.53 0.27
N GLY A 27 2.78 -9.16 1.29
CA GLY A 27 2.90 -8.73 2.69
C GLY A 27 4.34 -8.59 3.19
N ARG A 28 5.29 -9.38 2.67
CA ARG A 28 6.73 -9.24 2.98
C ARG A 28 7.30 -7.88 2.55
N LYS A 29 6.91 -7.36 1.38
CA LYS A 29 7.34 -6.04 0.90
C LYS A 29 6.75 -4.94 1.76
N LEU A 30 5.49 -5.12 2.18
CA LEU A 30 4.82 -4.19 3.09
C LEU A 30 5.46 -4.18 4.48
N ALA A 31 5.77 -5.34 5.06
CA ALA A 31 6.46 -5.42 6.35
C ALA A 31 7.82 -4.70 6.32
N ALA A 32 8.62 -4.93 5.26
CA ALA A 32 9.89 -4.24 5.06
C ALA A 32 9.70 -2.72 4.89
N ALA A 33 8.74 -2.28 4.07
CA ALA A 33 8.38 -0.88 3.90
C ALA A 33 7.96 -0.19 5.21
N LEU A 34 7.25 -0.95 6.04
CA LEU A 34 6.81 -0.51 7.36
C LEU A 34 7.95 -0.53 8.40
N GLY A 35 9.12 -1.10 8.08
CA GLY A 35 10.21 -1.28 9.03
C GLY A 35 9.80 -2.16 10.22
N VAL A 36 8.93 -3.15 9.99
CA VAL A 36 8.47 -4.08 11.01
C VAL A 36 8.73 -5.52 10.61
N THR A 37 8.72 -6.42 11.58
CA THR A 37 8.86 -7.85 11.32
C THR A 37 7.61 -8.41 10.62
N PRO A 38 7.73 -9.51 9.85
CA PRO A 38 6.56 -10.20 9.29
C PRO A 38 5.55 -10.63 10.36
N SER A 39 6.03 -10.97 11.56
CA SER A 39 5.18 -11.34 12.70
C SER A 39 4.34 -10.15 13.18
N THR A 40 4.95 -8.98 13.34
CA THR A 40 4.26 -7.72 13.69
C THR A 40 3.17 -7.40 12.67
N TYR A 41 3.51 -7.48 11.38
CA TYR A 41 2.55 -7.27 10.28
C TYR A 41 1.41 -8.28 10.32
N SER A 42 1.70 -9.55 10.57
CA SER A 42 0.69 -10.61 10.68
C SER A 42 -0.29 -10.36 11.82
N LYS A 43 0.21 -9.92 12.98
CA LYS A 43 -0.62 -9.55 14.14
C LYS A 43 -1.52 -8.35 13.86
N TRP A 44 -1.05 -7.37 13.09
CA TRP A 44 -1.89 -6.25 12.64
C TRP A 44 -3.01 -6.70 11.70
N ARG A 45 -2.67 -7.49 10.67
CA ARG A 45 -3.63 -7.99 9.68
C ARG A 45 -4.74 -8.84 10.30
N SER A 46 -4.38 -9.66 11.29
CA SER A 46 -5.32 -10.54 11.99
C SER A 46 -6.05 -9.87 13.16
N GLY A 47 -5.82 -8.58 13.42
CA GLY A 47 -6.47 -7.84 14.50
C GLY A 47 -5.93 -8.13 15.91
N HIS A 48 -5.03 -9.10 16.07
CA HIS A 48 -4.38 -9.43 17.35
C HIS A 48 -3.56 -8.28 17.94
N MET A 49 -3.17 -7.31 17.11
CA MET A 49 -2.48 -6.11 17.55
C MET A 49 -2.99 -4.89 16.80
N ARG A 50 -3.13 -3.78 17.50
CA ARG A 50 -3.48 -2.50 16.88
C ARG A 50 -2.33 -1.97 16.04
N ILE A 51 -2.66 -1.53 14.84
CA ILE A 51 -1.74 -0.83 13.94
C ILE A 51 -1.73 0.67 14.28
N PRO A 52 -0.56 1.33 14.28
CA PRO A 52 -0.49 2.78 14.42
C PRO A 52 -1.21 3.51 13.27
N ALA A 53 -1.89 4.62 13.57
CA ALA A 53 -2.66 5.39 12.60
C ALA A 53 -1.81 5.85 11.38
N SER A 54 -0.61 6.37 11.61
CA SER A 54 0.30 6.76 10.51
C SER A 54 0.68 5.59 9.59
N ARG A 55 0.71 4.36 10.11
CA ARG A 55 0.95 3.15 9.31
C ARG A 55 -0.26 2.75 8.48
N LEU A 56 -1.49 2.97 8.98
CA LEU A 56 -2.70 2.83 8.17
C LEU A 56 -2.74 3.82 7.01
N VAL A 57 -2.39 5.09 7.27
CA VAL A 57 -2.32 6.13 6.23
C VAL A 57 -1.32 5.72 5.14
N LEU A 58 -0.11 5.28 5.51
CA LEU A 58 0.86 4.73 4.56
C LEU A 58 0.28 3.60 3.72
N LEU A 59 -0.32 2.58 4.34
CA LEU A 59 -0.89 1.43 3.62
C LEU A 59 -2.03 1.86 2.67
N THR A 60 -2.80 2.88 3.06
CA THR A 60 -3.88 3.43 2.22
C THR A 60 -3.31 4.11 0.98
N LEU A 61 -2.24 4.89 1.12
CA LEU A 61 -1.57 5.55 -0.01
C LEU A 61 -0.90 4.54 -0.95
N VAL A 62 -0.34 3.45 -0.41
CA VAL A 62 0.17 2.35 -1.24
C VAL A 62 -0.95 1.69 -2.03
N LEU A 63 -2.13 1.48 -1.43
CA LEU A 63 -3.28 0.92 -2.15
C LEU A 63 -3.78 1.88 -3.24
N ALA A 64 -3.82 3.18 -2.97
CA ALA A 64 -4.23 4.19 -3.94
C ALA A 64 -3.30 4.21 -5.17
N GLU A 65 -1.98 4.24 -4.95
CA GLU A 65 -0.98 4.20 -6.02
C GLU A 65 -1.08 2.92 -6.86
N ARG A 66 -1.26 1.77 -6.20
CA ARG A 66 -1.43 0.51 -6.90
C ARG A 66 -2.70 0.46 -7.73
N LEU A 67 -3.78 0.99 -7.19
CA LEU A 67 -5.04 1.06 -7.91
C LEU A 67 -4.91 1.95 -9.15
N GLU A 68 -4.25 3.11 -9.04
CA GLU A 68 -3.96 4.00 -10.18
C GLU A 68 -3.13 3.27 -11.27
N THR A 69 -2.11 2.51 -10.88
CA THR A 69 -1.33 1.70 -11.82
C THR A 69 -2.19 0.63 -12.51
N LEU A 70 -3.10 -0.02 -11.79
CA LEU A 70 -3.97 -1.06 -12.36
C LEU A 70 -5.05 -0.47 -13.28
N GLU A 71 -5.56 0.72 -12.97
CA GLU A 71 -6.57 1.41 -13.77
C GLU A 71 -6.04 1.93 -15.11
N THR A 72 -4.74 2.21 -15.19
CA THR A 72 -4.07 2.60 -16.43
C THR A 72 -3.61 1.40 -17.28
N ALA A 73 -3.74 0.17 -16.77
CA ALA A 73 -3.26 -1.03 -17.46
C ALA A 73 -4.07 -1.36 -18.73
N PRO A 74 -3.44 -1.96 -19.78
CA PRO A 74 -4.11 -2.32 -21.03
C PRO A 74 -5.29 -3.29 -20.89
N ARG A 75 -5.35 -4.07 -19.80
CA ARG A 75 -6.38 -5.08 -19.53
C ARG A 75 -7.70 -4.53 -18.99
N ARG A 76 -7.86 -3.20 -18.90
CA ARG A 76 -9.04 -2.54 -18.31
C ARG A 76 -10.40 -2.89 -18.93
N THR A 77 -10.43 -3.52 -20.11
CA THR A 77 -11.67 -3.93 -20.79
C THR A 77 -12.16 -5.33 -20.40
N ASP A 78 -11.36 -6.13 -19.67
CA ASP A 78 -11.78 -7.45 -19.18
C ASP A 78 -12.81 -7.28 -18.04
N PRO A 79 -14.05 -7.81 -18.16
CA PRO A 79 -15.07 -7.69 -17.12
C PRO A 79 -14.64 -8.21 -15.75
N ARG A 80 -13.83 -9.29 -15.69
CA ARG A 80 -13.32 -9.83 -14.42
C ARG A 80 -12.33 -8.87 -13.78
N PHE A 81 -11.47 -8.28 -14.60
CA PHE A 81 -10.52 -7.27 -14.15
C PHE A 81 -11.24 -6.01 -13.68
N MET A 82 -12.28 -5.54 -14.37
CA MET A 82 -13.10 -4.40 -13.93
C MET A 82 -13.82 -4.67 -12.60
N ALA A 83 -14.39 -5.87 -12.42
CA ALA A 83 -15.02 -6.27 -11.17
C ALA A 83 -14.00 -6.28 -10.01
N HIS A 84 -12.78 -6.72 -10.29
CA HIS A 84 -11.67 -6.68 -9.36
C HIS A 84 -11.27 -5.24 -8.99
N LEU A 85 -11.07 -4.34 -9.97
CA LEU A 85 -10.81 -2.91 -9.74
C LEU A 85 -11.88 -2.25 -8.87
N LYS A 86 -13.16 -2.57 -9.12
CA LYS A 86 -14.29 -2.05 -8.33
C LYS A 86 -14.22 -2.51 -6.86
N THR A 87 -13.72 -3.72 -6.61
CA THR A 87 -13.53 -4.25 -5.26
C THR A 87 -12.37 -3.55 -4.54
N LEU A 88 -11.27 -3.30 -5.24
CA LEU A 88 -10.14 -2.52 -4.73
C LEU A 88 -10.56 -1.09 -4.38
N ARG A 89 -11.30 -0.42 -5.29
CA ARG A 89 -11.81 0.94 -5.09
C ARG A 89 -12.69 1.03 -3.84
N ARG A 90 -13.62 0.08 -3.64
CA ARG A 90 -14.44 0.02 -2.41
C ARG A 90 -13.60 -0.13 -1.15
N SER A 91 -12.55 -0.95 -1.21
CA SER A 91 -11.63 -1.15 -0.07
C SER A 91 -10.89 0.14 0.27
N LEU A 92 -10.45 0.88 -0.75
CA LEU A 92 -9.81 2.18 -0.63
C LEU A 92 -10.77 3.24 -0.06
N ASP A 93 -11.95 3.41 -0.67
CA ASP A 93 -12.95 4.40 -0.25
C ASP A 93 -13.34 4.21 1.22
N TYR A 94 -13.55 2.96 1.64
CA TYR A 94 -13.83 2.64 3.03
C TYR A 94 -12.68 3.04 3.95
N GLN A 95 -11.44 2.67 3.61
CA GLN A 95 -10.28 3.03 4.43
C GLN A 95 -10.03 4.54 4.47
N GLU A 96 -10.22 5.26 3.36
CA GLU A 96 -10.13 6.72 3.32
C GLU A 96 -11.18 7.36 4.24
N SER A 97 -12.41 6.82 4.27
CA SER A 97 -13.45 7.30 5.18
C SER A 97 -13.07 7.13 6.66
N LEU A 98 -12.32 6.07 7.00
CA LEU A 98 -11.76 5.88 8.33
C LEU A 98 -10.62 6.86 8.60
N ASN A 99 -9.75 7.08 7.62
CA ASN A 99 -8.59 7.97 7.74
C ASN A 99 -8.99 9.44 7.90
N ARG A 100 -10.17 9.86 7.39
CA ARG A 100 -10.72 11.21 7.62
C ARG A 100 -10.92 11.57 9.09
N LYS A 101 -10.98 10.57 9.97
CA LYS A 101 -11.14 10.76 11.42
C LYS A 101 -9.81 10.80 12.17
N LEU A 102 -8.69 10.68 11.47
CA LEU A 102 -7.37 10.67 12.10
C LEU A 102 -6.89 12.08 12.42
N ALA A 103 -6.02 12.17 13.43
CA ALA A 103 -5.35 13.41 13.77
C ALA A 103 -4.45 13.88 12.60
N PRO A 104 -4.36 15.19 12.33
CA PRO A 104 -3.54 15.72 11.26
C PRO A 104 -2.08 15.24 11.31
N GLU A 105 -1.51 15.06 12.50
CA GLU A 105 -0.13 14.62 12.70
C GLU A 105 0.08 13.18 12.23
N ASP A 106 -0.90 12.30 12.46
CA ASP A 106 -0.84 10.91 12.01
C ASP A 106 -0.95 10.84 10.47
N VAL A 107 -1.76 11.72 9.86
CA VAL A 107 -1.86 11.85 8.41
C VAL A 107 -0.55 12.34 7.82
N GLN A 108 0.03 13.41 8.38
CA GLN A 108 1.31 13.97 7.93
C GLN A 108 2.45 12.95 8.03
N GLU A 109 2.55 12.24 9.16
CA GLU A 109 3.59 11.21 9.33
C GLU A 109 3.37 10.05 8.36
N GLY A 110 2.11 9.62 8.14
CA GLY A 110 1.79 8.62 7.14
C GLY A 110 2.20 9.01 5.73
N SER A 111 1.93 10.26 5.32
CA SER A 111 2.37 10.80 4.02
C SER A 111 3.90 10.88 3.92
N ARG A 112 4.61 11.21 5.00
CA ARG A 112 6.08 11.20 5.04
C ARG A 112 6.63 9.79 4.83
N LEU A 113 6.06 8.81 5.52
CA LEU A 113 6.41 7.40 5.35
C LEU A 113 6.16 6.91 3.93
N PHE A 114 5.02 7.31 3.32
CA PHE A 114 4.71 6.96 1.93
C PHE A 114 5.73 7.53 0.95
N ARG A 115 6.10 8.80 1.07
CA ARG A 115 7.13 9.40 0.20
C ARG A 115 8.47 8.66 0.28
N ARG A 116 8.89 8.30 1.50
CA ARG A 116 10.11 7.51 1.69
C ARG A 116 10.02 6.13 1.04
N TRP A 117 8.89 5.44 1.21
CA TRP A 117 8.64 4.16 0.56
C TRP A 117 8.66 4.29 -0.96
N TRP A 118 7.96 5.28 -1.51
CA TRP A 118 7.86 5.54 -2.93
C TRP A 118 9.24 5.79 -3.57
N MET A 119 10.08 6.63 -2.93
CA MET A 119 11.44 6.89 -3.40
C MET A 119 12.28 5.61 -3.46
N ASN A 120 12.22 4.78 -2.42
CA ASN A 120 12.99 3.53 -2.38
C ASN A 120 12.52 2.54 -3.46
N ASN A 121 11.21 2.41 -3.68
CA ASN A 121 10.67 1.44 -4.65
C ASN A 121 10.79 1.91 -6.10
N ASN A 122 10.91 3.21 -6.35
CA ASN A 122 11.18 3.73 -7.69
C ASN A 122 12.68 3.78 -8.00
N ALA A 123 13.53 4.04 -7.02
CA ALA A 123 14.99 3.96 -7.19
C ALA A 123 15.43 2.54 -7.62
N ASP A 124 14.81 1.50 -7.05
CA ASP A 124 15.05 0.11 -7.46
C ASP A 124 14.59 -0.16 -8.90
N GLN A 125 13.47 0.44 -9.34
CA GLN A 125 12.96 0.28 -10.71
C GLN A 125 13.83 1.00 -11.75
N VAL A 126 14.36 2.19 -11.42
CA VAL A 126 15.30 2.92 -12.29
C VAL A 126 16.62 2.16 -12.42
N SER A 127 17.12 1.56 -11.34
CA SER A 127 18.37 0.79 -11.35
C SER A 127 18.26 -0.51 -12.16
N VAL A 128 17.10 -1.18 -12.12
CA VAL A 128 16.84 -2.39 -12.93
C VAL A 128 16.61 -2.06 -14.41
N ALA A 129 15.92 -0.95 -14.72
CA ALA A 129 15.77 -0.49 -16.10
C ALA A 129 17.13 -0.14 -16.73
N SER A 130 17.98 0.58 -16.01
CA SER A 130 19.32 0.95 -16.49
C SER A 130 20.24 -0.25 -16.75
N ASN A 131 20.11 -1.35 -16.00
CA ASN A 131 20.85 -2.59 -16.26
C ASN A 131 20.28 -3.41 -17.43
N LYS A 132 18.98 -3.32 -17.69
CA LYS A 132 18.33 -4.02 -18.79
C LYS A 132 18.67 -3.41 -20.15
N ASP A 133 18.91 -2.10 -20.20
CA ASP A 133 19.29 -1.39 -21.42
C ASP A 133 20.77 -1.61 -21.82
N MET A 134 21.67 -1.95 -20.87
CA MET A 134 23.05 -2.34 -21.21
C MET A 134 23.17 -3.76 -21.78
N ALA A 135 22.24 -4.66 -21.45
CA ALA A 135 22.30 -6.06 -21.89
C ALA A 135 21.88 -6.28 -23.37
N VAL A 136 21.37 -5.24 -24.05
CA VAL A 136 20.95 -5.31 -25.46
C VAL A 136 22.04 -4.76 -26.40
N GLY A 137 23.15 -4.24 -25.85
CA GLY A 137 24.22 -3.58 -26.62
C GLY A 137 25.40 -4.45 -27.06
N GLU A 138 25.54 -5.70 -26.59
CA GLU A 138 26.76 -6.51 -26.82
C GLU A 138 26.54 -7.79 -27.65
N LEU A 139 25.52 -7.82 -28.52
CA LEU A 139 25.38 -8.86 -29.55
C LEU A 139 25.24 -8.24 -30.94
N SER A 140 26.27 -7.51 -31.34
CA SER A 140 26.57 -7.25 -32.74
C SER A 140 28.06 -6.94 -32.85
N LEU A 141 28.84 -7.98 -33.17
CA LEU A 141 29.92 -8.00 -34.15
C LEU A 141 30.48 -9.42 -34.26
#